data_AF-A0A935W6X8-F1
#
_entry.id   AF-A0A935W6X8-F1
#
_cell.length_a   1.000
_cell.length_b   1.000
_cell.length_c   1.000
_cell.angle_alpha   90.00
_cell.angle_beta   90.00
_cell.angle_gamma   90.00
#
_symmetry.space_group_name_H-M   'P 1'
#
loop_
_entity.id
_entity.type
_entity.pdbx_description
1 polymer ?
#
loop_
_entity_poly.entity_id
_entity_poly.type
_entity_poly.pdbx_seq_one_letter_code
_entity_poly.pdbx_strand_id
1 'polypeptide(L)'
;MAYPEVITCFQRIRSAAGIVRPPGELRPPRLHDLRHTAAVHRVLAWYRSGKDVQYLLPHLATYLGHAHIVSTQRYLHMTSELLQEASSRFAAYALNEVEREADHA
;
A
#
# COMPACT_ATOMS: atom_id res chain seq x y z
N MET A 1 -17.38 -2.11 23.34
CA MET A 1 -16.25 -1.15 23.35
C MET A 1 -16.52 -0.11 22.28
N ALA A 2 -16.69 1.14 22.67
CA ALA A 2 -16.94 2.24 21.74
C ALA A 2 -15.63 2.60 21.02
N TYR A 3 -15.71 3.01 19.74
CA TYR A 3 -14.55 3.38 18.94
C TYR A 3 -13.60 4.41 19.60
N PRO A 4 -14.09 5.41 20.36
CA PRO A 4 -13.22 6.33 21.09
C PRO A 4 -12.36 5.63 22.16
N GLU A 5 -12.88 4.62 22.85
CA GLU A 5 -12.16 3.89 23.90
C GLU A 5 -10.95 3.15 23.32
N VAL A 6 -11.10 2.57 22.13
CA VAL A 6 -10.02 1.90 21.39
C VAL A 6 -8.91 2.89 21.04
N ILE A 7 -9.27 4.09 20.57
CA ILE A 7 -8.30 5.14 20.23
C ILE A 7 -7.54 5.58 21.47
N THR A 8 -8.22 5.82 22.59
CA THR A 8 -7.58 6.21 23.86
C THR A 8 -6.64 5.12 24.36
N CYS A 9 -7.05 3.86 24.31
CA CYS A 9 -6.20 2.73 24.68
C CYS A 9 -4.95 2.68 23.80
N PHE A 10 -5.11 2.80 22.48
CA PHE A 10 -4.00 2.83 21.53
C PHE A 10 -3.03 3.98 21.82
N GLN A 11 -3.53 5.19 22.10
CA GLN A 11 -2.68 6.34 22.45
C GLN A 11 -1.84 6.09 23.70
N ARG A 12 -2.43 5.43 24.73
CA ARG A 12 -1.72 5.06 25.96
C ARG A 12 -0.62 4.04 25.68
N ILE A 13 -0.93 2.97 24.93
CA ILE A 13 0.05 1.94 24.54
C ILE A 13 1.18 2.56 23.72
N ARG A 14 0.85 3.38 22.72
CA ARG A 14 1.82 4.08 21.88
C ARG A 14 2.76 4.94 22.72
N SER A 15 2.22 5.71 23.67
CA SER A 15 3.01 6.54 24.59
C SER A 15 3.91 5.69 25.49
N ALA A 16 3.40 4.59 26.03
CA ALA A 16 4.18 3.68 26.87
C ALA A 16 5.33 3.00 26.11
N ALA A 17 5.14 2.74 24.81
CA ALA A 17 6.17 2.20 23.92
C ALA A 17 7.21 3.24 23.45
N GLY A 18 7.11 4.50 23.88
CA GLY A 18 8.01 5.57 23.44
C GLY A 18 7.80 6.00 21.98
N ILE A 19 6.69 5.59 21.35
CA ILE A 19 6.38 5.95 19.96
C ILE A 19 5.73 7.34 19.95
N VAL A 20 6.57 8.35 19.81
CA VAL A 20 6.17 9.76 19.80
C VAL A 20 6.03 10.29 18.37
N ARG A 21 5.56 11.54 18.26
CA ARG A 21 5.54 12.25 16.98
C ARG A 21 6.98 12.44 16.48
N PRO A 22 7.31 12.00 15.25
CA PRO A 22 8.62 12.27 14.67
C PRO A 22 8.88 13.78 14.50
N PRO A 23 10.15 14.23 14.57
CA PRO A 23 10.50 15.59 14.19
C PRO A 23 10.03 15.91 12.77
N GLY A 24 9.44 17.10 12.57
CA GLY A 24 8.93 17.53 11.25
C GLY A 24 7.53 17.03 10.90
N GLU A 25 6.96 16.09 11.66
CA GLU A 25 5.59 15.60 11.41
C GLU A 25 4.52 16.41 12.13
N LEU A 26 3.33 16.50 11.53
CA LEU A 26 2.20 17.23 12.12
C LEU A 26 1.50 16.43 13.22
N ARG A 27 1.55 15.09 13.16
CA ARG A 27 0.77 14.21 14.05
C ARG A 27 1.55 12.96 14.43
N PRO A 28 1.36 12.41 15.64
CA PRO A 28 1.91 11.11 16.00
C PRO A 28 1.17 9.97 15.27
N PRO A 29 1.79 8.77 15.16
CA PRO A 29 1.15 7.61 14.55
C PRO A 29 -0.22 7.30 15.17
N ARG A 30 -1.19 7.01 14.31
CA ARG A 30 -2.58 6.69 14.63
C ARG A 30 -2.84 5.20 14.41
N LEU A 31 -3.93 4.71 15.01
CA LEU A 31 -4.37 3.34 14.80
C LEU A 31 -4.64 3.01 13.32
N HIS A 32 -5.19 3.98 12.58
CA HIS A 32 -5.44 3.82 11.14
C HIS A 32 -4.14 3.70 10.32
N ASP A 33 -3.04 4.27 10.80
CA ASP A 33 -1.76 4.21 10.08
C ASP A 33 -1.20 2.78 10.10
N LEU A 34 -1.54 1.95 11.11
CA LEU A 34 -1.23 0.51 11.08
C LEU A 34 -1.94 -0.23 9.94
N ARG A 35 -3.23 0.06 9.72
CA ARG A 35 -3.99 -0.49 8.59
C ARG A 35 -3.33 -0.06 7.27
N HIS A 36 -2.89 1.19 7.22
CA HIS A 36 -2.21 1.75 6.07
C HIS A 36 -0.90 1.02 5.76
N THR A 37 0.01 0.93 6.73
CA THR A 37 1.30 0.24 6.59
C THR A 37 1.12 -1.23 6.23
N ALA A 38 0.15 -1.93 6.84
CA ALA A 38 -0.11 -3.34 6.53
C ALA A 38 -0.54 -3.53 5.06
N ALA A 39 -1.39 -2.66 4.53
CA ALA A 39 -1.80 -2.71 3.14
C ALA A 39 -0.64 -2.45 2.18
N VAL A 40 0.18 -1.43 2.46
CA VAL A 40 1.39 -1.12 1.66
C VAL A 40 2.35 -2.32 1.65
N HIS A 41 2.66 -2.90 2.81
CA HIS A 41 3.53 -4.08 2.90
C HIS A 41 2.98 -5.27 2.10
N ARG A 42 1.66 -5.49 2.13
CA ARG A 42 1.01 -6.56 1.38
C ARG A 42 1.18 -6.35 -0.13
N VAL A 43 0.88 -5.16 -0.62
CA VAL A 43 1.00 -4.80 -2.03
C VAL A 43 2.46 -4.93 -2.49
N LEU A 44 3.42 -4.41 -1.71
CA LEU A 44 4.85 -4.52 -2.00
C LEU A 44 5.32 -5.99 -2.07
N ALA A 45 4.84 -6.84 -1.15
CA ALA A 45 5.15 -8.26 -1.17
C ALA A 45 4.61 -8.95 -2.44
N TRP A 46 3.41 -8.58 -2.90
CA TRP A 46 2.86 -9.12 -4.15
C TRP A 46 3.69 -8.73 -5.36
N TYR A 47 4.07 -7.46 -5.47
CA TYR A 47 4.96 -6.99 -6.53
C TYR A 47 6.27 -7.78 -6.56
N ARG A 48 6.96 -7.87 -5.41
CA ARG A 48 8.23 -8.61 -5.26
C ARG A 48 8.12 -10.10 -5.59
N SER A 49 6.94 -10.69 -5.40
CA SER A 49 6.66 -12.10 -5.73
C SER A 49 6.19 -12.31 -7.17
N GLY A 50 6.21 -11.28 -8.02
CA GLY A 50 5.78 -11.39 -9.42
C GLY A 50 4.26 -11.58 -9.59
N LYS A 51 3.46 -11.36 -8.56
CA LYS A 51 2.00 -11.56 -8.63
C LYS A 51 1.32 -10.43 -9.42
N ASP A 52 0.17 -10.75 -9.98
CA ASP A 52 -0.72 -9.75 -10.56
C ASP A 52 -1.43 -8.96 -9.44
N VAL A 53 -0.93 -7.76 -9.19
CA VAL A 53 -1.47 -6.87 -8.16
C VAL A 53 -2.85 -6.37 -8.55
N GLN A 54 -3.12 -6.12 -9.84
CA GLN A 54 -4.42 -5.60 -10.27
C GLN A 54 -5.54 -6.61 -10.00
N TYR A 55 -5.26 -7.89 -10.25
CA TYR A 55 -6.15 -8.98 -9.90
C TYR A 55 -6.35 -9.13 -8.37
N LEU A 56 -5.32 -8.85 -7.57
CA LEU A 56 -5.35 -9.04 -6.11
C LEU A 56 -5.90 -7.85 -5.32
N LEU A 57 -5.94 -6.66 -5.90
CA LEU A 57 -6.45 -5.44 -5.24
C LEU A 57 -7.91 -5.53 -4.79
N PRO A 58 -8.86 -6.12 -5.55
CA PRO A 58 -10.22 -6.35 -5.08
C PRO A 58 -10.26 -7.20 -3.80
N HIS A 59 -9.46 -8.27 -3.72
CA HIS A 59 -9.38 -9.11 -2.52
C HIS A 59 -8.85 -8.33 -1.32
N LEU A 60 -7.85 -7.48 -1.52
CA LEU A 60 -7.35 -6.60 -0.46
C LEU A 60 -8.41 -5.59 -0.02
N ALA A 61 -9.18 -5.03 -0.96
CA ALA A 61 -10.26 -4.11 -0.64
C ALA A 61 -11.33 -4.78 0.24
N THR A 62 -11.75 -5.99 -0.09
CA THR A 62 -12.66 -6.78 0.73
C THR A 62 -12.09 -7.05 2.12
N TYR A 63 -10.82 -7.48 2.21
CA TYR A 63 -10.16 -7.71 3.50
C TYR A 63 -10.09 -6.46 4.37
N LEU A 64 -9.85 -5.29 3.75
CA LEU A 64 -9.82 -4.01 4.43
C LEU A 64 -11.23 -3.43 4.69
N GLY A 65 -12.30 -4.10 4.28
CA GLY A 65 -13.67 -3.60 4.43
C GLY A 65 -13.93 -2.32 3.63
N HIS A 66 -13.20 -2.11 2.54
CA HIS A 66 -13.42 -0.97 1.65
C HIS A 66 -14.60 -1.25 0.72
N ALA A 67 -15.59 -0.36 0.73
CA ALA A 67 -16.73 -0.42 -0.19
C ALA A 67 -16.33 -0.10 -1.65
N HIS A 68 -15.24 0.67 -1.84
CA HIS A 68 -14.74 1.05 -3.15
C HIS A 68 -13.25 0.73 -3.30
N ILE A 69 -12.87 0.18 -4.45
CA ILE A 69 -11.48 -0.19 -4.76
C ILE A 69 -10.54 1.02 -4.79
N VAL A 70 -11.06 2.22 -5.06
CA VAL A 70 -10.31 3.49 -5.05
C VAL A 70 -9.63 3.75 -3.70
N SER A 71 -10.28 3.35 -2.60
CA SER A 71 -9.70 3.46 -1.25
C SER A 71 -8.46 2.56 -1.07
N THR A 72 -8.37 1.47 -1.83
CA THR A 72 -7.23 0.55 -1.86
C THR A 72 -6.17 0.96 -2.89
N GLN A 73 -6.57 1.54 -4.04
CA GLN A 73 -5.64 2.05 -5.04
C GLN A 73 -4.75 3.18 -4.49
N ARG A 74 -5.20 3.91 -3.45
CA ARG A 74 -4.37 4.89 -2.74
C ARG A 74 -3.03 4.32 -2.23
N TYR A 75 -2.96 3.02 -1.93
CA TYR A 75 -1.71 2.39 -1.48
C TYR A 75 -0.66 2.26 -2.61
N LEU A 76 -1.08 2.27 -3.88
CA LEU A 76 -0.17 2.19 -5.02
C LEU A 76 0.63 3.48 -5.22
N HIS A 77 0.08 4.62 -4.81
CA HIS A 77 0.69 5.95 -4.99
C HIS A 77 1.75 6.32 -3.93
N MET A 78 1.96 5.49 -2.90
CA MET A 78 2.50 5.98 -1.63
C MET A 78 3.95 5.59 -1.30
N THR A 79 4.67 4.87 -2.16
CA THR A 79 6.11 4.65 -1.92
C THR A 79 6.91 4.75 -3.22
N SER A 80 8.09 5.36 -3.14
CA SER A 80 9.09 5.40 -4.22
C SER A 80 9.40 4.01 -4.78
N GLU A 81 9.42 3.02 -3.89
CA GLU A 81 9.69 1.62 -4.16
C GLU A 81 8.57 0.98 -5.00
N LEU A 82 7.31 1.32 -4.71
CA LEU A 82 6.18 0.92 -5.55
C LEU A 82 6.23 1.56 -6.94
N LEU A 83 6.59 2.83 -6.99
CA LEU A 83 6.70 3.56 -8.26
C LEU A 83 7.82 2.96 -9.14
N GLN A 84 8.95 2.63 -8.52
CA GLN A 84 10.08 1.98 -9.19
C GLN A 84 9.69 0.63 -9.78
N GLU A 85 9.02 -0.20 -8.99
CA GLU A 85 8.59 -1.54 -9.42
C GLU A 85 7.49 -1.49 -10.49
N ALA A 86 6.56 -0.54 -10.39
CA ALA A 86 5.56 -0.28 -11.43
C ALA A 86 6.22 0.21 -12.73
N SER A 87 7.21 1.11 -12.63
CA SER A 87 7.99 1.60 -13.78
C SER A 87 8.74 0.46 -14.47
N SER A 88 9.42 -0.40 -13.72
CA SER A 88 10.12 -1.57 -14.25
C SER A 88 9.19 -2.53 -14.99
N ARG A 89 8.00 -2.81 -14.44
CA ARG A 89 6.99 -3.64 -15.12
C ARG A 89 6.48 -3.00 -16.41
N PHE A 90 6.21 -1.69 -16.39
CA PHE A 90 5.76 -0.96 -17.57
C PHE A 90 6.81 -0.98 -18.68
N ALA A 91 8.09 -0.74 -18.33
CA ALA A 91 9.19 -0.80 -19.28
C ALA A 91 9.30 -2.19 -19.95
N ALA A 92 9.19 -3.27 -19.17
CA ALA A 92 9.20 -4.63 -19.71
C ALA A 92 8.00 -4.94 -20.63
N TYR A 93 6.80 -4.42 -20.32
CA TYR A 93 5.65 -4.54 -21.21
C TYR A 93 5.87 -3.78 -22.52
N ALA A 94 6.28 -2.51 -22.45
CA ALA A 94 6.46 -1.67 -23.62
C ALA A 94 7.54 -2.22 -24.57
N LEU A 95 8.66 -2.71 -24.03
CA LEU A 95 9.74 -3.30 -24.84
C LEU A 95 9.31 -4.61 -25.52
N ASN A 96 8.52 -5.45 -24.83
CA ASN A 96 7.97 -6.68 -25.41
C ASN A 96 6.91 -6.44 -26.50
N GLU A 97 6.30 -5.26 -26.57
CA GLU A 97 5.36 -4.91 -27.66
C GLU A 97 6.13 -4.45 -28.90
N VAL A 98 7.23 -3.70 -28.71
CA VAL A 98 8.11 -3.25 -29.80
C VAL A 98 8.79 -4.43 -30.50
N GLU A 99 9.23 -5.45 -29.76
CA GLU A 99 9.80 -6.67 -30.36
C GLU A 99 8.76 -7.47 -31.17
N ARG A 100 7.50 -7.49 -30.73
CA ARG A 100 6.42 -8.16 -31.47
C ARG A 100 6.01 -7.43 -32.74
N GLU A 101 6.03 -6.10 -32.75
CA GLU A 101 5.81 -5.33 -33.97
C GLU A 101 6.97 -5.48 -34.97
N ALA A 102 8.20 -5.67 -34.49
CA ALA A 102 9.38 -5.89 -35.33
C ALA A 102 9.43 -7.30 -35.97
N ASP A 103 8.95 -8.34 -35.27
CA ASP A 103 8.87 -9.72 -35.80
C ASP A 103 7.72 -9.94 -36.80
N HIS A 104 6.82 -8.97 -36.96
CA HIS A 104 5.67 -9.02 -37.87
C HIS A 104 5.80 -8.07 -39.09
N ALA A 105 6.95 -7.43 -39.27
CA ALA A 105 7.30 -6.57 -40.41
C ALA A 105 8.33 -7.25 -41.33
#